data_AF-A0A8J5YUC0-F1
#
_entry.id   AF-A0A8J5YUC0-F1
#
_cell.length_a   1.000
_cell.length_b   1.000
_cell.length_c   1.000
_cell.angle_alpha   90.00
_cell.angle_beta   90.00
_cell.angle_gamma   90.00
#
_symmetry.space_group_name_H-M   'P 1'
#
loop_
_entity.id
_entity.type
_entity.pdbx_description
1 polymer ?
#
loop_
_entity_poly.entity_id
_entity_poly.type
_entity_poly.pdbx_seq_one_letter_code
_entity_poly.pdbx_strand_id
1 'polypeptide(L)'
;MTTLIIGGLNNRLLDGNYIRCIDWLEDILRELDSKAAADFFTLFWNYAAVSSRNVGYGVIARDADGFVIAGSYVYENKAIDVVWAKLKALTLGMKLALRLK
;
A
#
# COMPACT_ATOMS: atom_id res chain seq x y z
N MET A 1 -13.23 0.43 -19.58
CA MET A 1 -12.92 -0.50 -18.48
C MET A 1 -11.42 -0.71 -18.49
N THR A 2 -10.69 0.05 -17.67
CA THR A 2 -9.23 0.03 -17.66
C THR A 2 -8.80 -0.96 -16.59
N THR A 3 -8.50 -2.19 -16.99
CA THR A 3 -7.95 -3.21 -16.10
C THR A 3 -6.53 -2.79 -15.74
N LEU A 4 -6.30 -2.38 -14.48
CA LEU A 4 -4.95 -2.18 -13.96
C LEU A 4 -4.29 -3.56 -13.84
N ILE A 5 -3.57 -4.00 -14.86
CA ILE A 5 -2.80 -5.25 -14.82
C ILE A 5 -1.61 -5.02 -13.88
N ILE A 6 -1.77 -5.39 -12.60
CA ILE A 6 -0.69 -5.43 -11.59
C ILE A 6 0.39 -6.49 -11.94
N GLY A 7 0.31 -7.10 -13.13
CA GLY A 7 1.26 -8.07 -13.66
C GLY A 7 2.65 -7.53 -14.02
N GLY A 8 2.88 -6.20 -13.93
CA GLY A 8 4.17 -5.57 -14.21
C GLY A 8 4.98 -5.10 -12.98
N LEU A 9 4.46 -5.25 -11.75
CA LEU A 9 5.14 -4.70 -10.56
C LEU A 9 6.41 -5.50 -10.20
N ASN A 10 7.55 -4.83 -10.10
CA ASN A 10 8.83 -5.44 -9.75
C ASN A 10 8.82 -5.96 -8.30
N ASN A 11 9.24 -7.21 -8.09
CA ASN A 11 9.31 -7.83 -6.75
C ASN A 11 10.21 -7.06 -5.77
N ARG A 12 11.19 -6.28 -6.25
CA ARG A 12 11.99 -5.36 -5.41
C ARG A 12 11.14 -4.32 -4.69
N LEU A 13 9.97 -3.97 -5.20
CA LEU A 13 9.05 -3.03 -4.53
C LEU A 13 8.38 -3.64 -3.31
N LEU A 14 8.33 -4.98 -3.21
CA LEU A 14 7.72 -5.68 -2.08
C LEU A 14 8.74 -6.10 -1.03
N ASP A 15 9.93 -6.52 -1.47
CA ASP A 15 10.97 -7.12 -0.61
C ASP A 15 12.27 -6.30 -0.55
N GLY A 16 12.31 -5.11 -1.15
CA GLY A 16 13.49 -4.25 -1.16
C GLY A 16 13.81 -3.69 0.23
N ASN A 17 15.11 -3.59 0.53
CA ASN A 17 15.59 -3.00 1.77
C ASN A 17 15.84 -1.50 1.57
N TYR A 18 14.84 -0.68 1.88
CA TYR A 18 14.90 0.76 1.73
C TYR A 18 15.23 1.46 3.05
N ILE A 19 16.27 2.29 3.04
CA ILE A 19 16.69 3.06 4.23
C ILE A 19 15.75 4.24 4.46
N ARG A 20 15.31 4.91 3.39
CA ARG A 20 14.37 6.02 3.46
C ARG A 20 13.07 5.67 2.72
N CYS A 21 11.96 6.02 3.34
CA CYS A 21 10.61 5.86 2.79
C CYS A 21 10.45 6.52 1.41
N ILE A 22 11.11 7.67 1.19
CA ILE A 22 11.00 8.41 -0.08
C ILE A 22 11.65 7.67 -1.25
N ASP A 23 12.75 6.95 -1.01
CA ASP A 23 13.47 6.20 -2.05
C ASP A 23 12.59 5.04 -2.59
N TRP A 24 11.82 4.40 -1.70
CA TRP A 24 10.85 3.36 -2.07
C TRP A 24 9.65 3.93 -2.84
N LEU A 25 9.13 5.07 -2.38
CA LEU A 25 8.02 5.77 -3.04
C LEU A 25 8.42 6.24 -4.43
N GLU A 26 9.64 6.74 -4.60
CA GLU A 26 10.20 7.15 -5.88
C GLU A 26 10.31 5.97 -6.84
N ASP A 27 10.81 4.81 -6.40
CA ASP A 27 10.85 3.60 -7.22
C ASP A 27 9.45 3.13 -7.64
N ILE A 28 8.43 3.18 -6.78
CA ILE A 28 7.04 2.84 -7.14
C ILE A 28 6.49 3.80 -8.19
N LEU A 29 6.66 5.10 -7.96
CA LEU A 29 6.16 6.14 -8.85
C LEU A 29 6.93 6.20 -10.18
N ARG A 30 8.12 5.61 -10.25
CA ARG A 30 8.86 5.45 -11.51
C ARG A 30 8.32 4.31 -12.36
N GLU A 31 7.83 3.24 -11.72
CA GLU A 31 7.28 2.06 -12.41
C GLU A 31 5.80 2.25 -12.79
N LEU A 32 5.06 3.09 -12.06
CA LEU A 32 3.67 3.42 -12.35
C LEU A 32 3.57 4.75 -13.11
N ASP A 33 2.75 4.81 -14.15
CA ASP A 33 2.39 6.10 -14.72
C ASP A 33 1.54 6.92 -13.72
N SER A 34 1.51 8.24 -13.90
CA SER A 34 0.86 9.15 -12.95
C SER A 34 -0.64 8.88 -12.77
N LYS A 35 -1.31 8.35 -13.79
CA LYS A 35 -2.72 7.96 -13.71
C LYS A 35 -2.88 6.63 -12.99
N ALA A 36 -2.07 5.62 -13.31
CA ALA A 36 -2.04 4.36 -12.58
C ALA A 36 -1.73 4.55 -11.09
N ALA A 37 -0.79 5.44 -10.75
CA ALA A 37 -0.47 5.77 -9.36
C ALA A 37 -1.65 6.44 -8.66
N ALA A 38 -2.29 7.43 -9.29
CA ALA A 38 -3.46 8.12 -8.73
C ALA A 38 -4.66 7.17 -8.54
N ASP A 39 -4.96 6.33 -9.55
CA ASP A 39 -6.02 5.32 -9.48
C ASP A 39 -5.71 4.31 -8.36
N PHE A 40 -4.44 3.91 -8.21
CA PHE A 40 -3.98 3.02 -7.15
C PHE A 40 -4.17 3.64 -5.75
N PHE A 41 -3.77 4.89 -5.53
CA PHE A 41 -4.01 5.58 -4.27
C PHE A 41 -5.49 5.82 -3.97
N THR A 42 -6.32 5.94 -5.01
CA THR A 42 -7.77 6.15 -4.88
C THR A 42 -8.50 4.85 -4.51
N LEU A 43 -8.07 3.71 -5.08
CA LEU A 43 -8.65 2.40 -4.80
C LEU A 43 -8.26 1.83 -3.43
N PHE A 44 -7.12 2.27 -2.87
CA PHE A 44 -6.62 1.82 -1.57
C PHE A 44 -6.67 2.92 -0.52
N TRP A 45 -7.65 2.84 0.37
CA TRP A 45 -7.69 3.71 1.55
C TRP A 45 -6.79 3.14 2.64
N ASN A 46 -5.60 3.72 2.80
CA ASN A 46 -4.62 3.31 3.80
C ASN A 46 -4.83 4.05 5.12
N TYR A 47 -4.90 3.30 6.22
CA TYR A 47 -5.02 3.83 7.57
C TYR A 47 -3.84 3.39 8.43
N ALA A 48 -3.38 4.28 9.29
CA ALA A 48 -2.35 3.98 10.28
C ALA A 48 -2.61 4.77 11.57
N ALA A 49 -2.48 4.08 12.71
CA ALA A 49 -2.54 4.63 14.05
C ALA A 49 -1.32 4.17 14.84
N VAL A 50 -0.59 5.11 15.42
CA VAL A 50 0.59 4.85 16.26
C VAL A 50 0.31 5.40 17.65
N SER A 51 0.49 4.56 18.67
CA SER A 51 0.41 4.96 20.08
C SER A 51 1.56 4.34 20.86
N SER A 52 2.49 5.18 21.31
CA SER A 52 3.71 4.79 22.03
C SER A 52 4.51 3.69 21.31
N ARG A 53 4.29 2.41 21.63
CA ARG A 53 4.94 1.25 21.00
C ARG A 53 3.97 0.35 20.23
N ASN A 54 2.71 0.75 20.11
CA ASN A 54 1.69 0.00 19.41
C ASN A 54 1.42 0.69 18.08
N VAL A 55 1.41 -0.10 17.01
CA VAL A 55 1.04 0.38 15.69
C VAL A 55 -0.06 -0.51 15.12
N GLY A 56 -1.14 0.12 14.69
CA GLY A 56 -2.15 -0.48 13.82
C GLY A 56 -2.04 0.14 12.43
N TYR A 57 -2.04 -0.68 11.39
CA TYR A 57 -2.15 -0.20 10.03
C TYR A 57 -2.98 -1.15 9.19
N GLY A 58 -3.66 -0.61 8.18
CA GLY A 58 -4.58 -1.40 7.38
C GLY A 58 -4.96 -0.72 6.09
N VAL A 59 -5.62 -1.49 5.25
CA VAL A 59 -6.01 -1.11 3.91
C VAL A 59 -7.40 -1.66 3.62
N ILE A 60 -8.19 -0.84 2.93
CA ILE A 60 -9.48 -1.23 2.37
C ILE A 60 -9.36 -1.12 0.85
N ALA A 61 -9.63 -2.22 0.16
CA ALA A 61 -9.74 -2.27 -1.29
C ALA A 61 -11.19 -2.00 -1.69
N ARG A 62 -11.37 -1.15 -2.69
CA ARG A 62 -12.68 -0.84 -3.27
C ARG A 62 -12.71 -1.14 -4.76
N ASP A 63 -13.89 -1.37 -5.31
CA ASP A 63 -14.08 -1.37 -6.77
C ASP A 63 -14.22 0.05 -7.34
N ALA A 64 -14.42 0.15 -8.65
CA ALA A 64 -14.56 1.44 -9.35
C ALA A 64 -15.80 2.24 -8.94
N ASP A 65 -16.83 1.57 -8.41
CA ASP A 65 -18.06 2.20 -7.93
C ASP A 65 -17.96 2.59 -6.43
N GLY A 66 -16.83 2.25 -5.78
CA GLY A 66 -16.52 2.59 -4.40
C GLY A 66 -17.01 1.57 -3.37
N PHE A 67 -17.52 0.41 -3.78
CA PHE A 67 -17.91 -0.67 -2.87
C PHE A 67 -16.67 -1.36 -2.29
N VAL A 68 -16.72 -1.75 -1.02
CA VAL A 68 -15.63 -2.50 -0.38
C VAL A 68 -15.62 -3.93 -0.88
N ILE A 69 -14.50 -4.33 -1.50
CA ILE A 69 -14.32 -5.69 -2.02
C ILE A 69 -13.37 -6.53 -1.16
N ALA A 70 -12.48 -5.88 -0.40
CA ALA A 70 -11.60 -6.56 0.54
C ALA A 70 -10.98 -5.59 1.57
N GLY A 71 -10.36 -6.16 2.60
CA GLY A 71 -9.57 -5.41 3.56
C GLY A 71 -8.50 -6.26 4.20
N SER A 72 -7.48 -5.61 4.73
CA SER A 72 -6.45 -6.25 5.54
C SER A 72 -5.92 -5.28 6.59
N TYR A 73 -5.54 -5.79 7.74
CA TYR A 73 -4.93 -4.99 8.79
C TYR A 73 -3.85 -5.79 9.51
N VAL A 74 -2.97 -5.05 10.17
CA VAL A 74 -1.93 -5.58 11.04
C VAL A 74 -1.88 -4.72 12.30
N TYR A 75 -1.65 -5.38 13.42
CA TYR A 75 -1.33 -4.74 14.70
C TYR A 75 -0.01 -5.31 15.22
N GLU A 76 0.94 -4.44 15.54
CA GLU A 76 2.27 -4.81 16.01
C GLU A 76 2.65 -3.98 17.24
N ASN A 77 3.34 -4.61 18.20
CA ASN A 77 4.05 -3.90 19.26
C ASN A 77 5.46 -3.53 18.76
N LYS A 78 5.53 -2.44 18.00
CA LYS A 78 6.77 -1.89 17.46
C LYS A 78 6.74 -0.37 17.54
N ALA A 79 7.87 0.22 17.97
CA ALA A 79 8.07 1.66 17.89
C ALA A 79 8.43 2.04 16.44
N ILE A 80 7.43 2.45 15.66
CA ILE A 80 7.61 3.06 14.34
C ILE A 80 6.76 4.33 14.28
N ASP A 81 7.22 5.33 13.54
CA ASP A 81 6.40 6.54 13.34
C ASP A 81 5.26 6.30 12.33
N VAL A 82 4.35 7.27 12.28
CA VAL A 82 3.13 7.20 11.46
C VAL A 82 3.43 7.14 9.96
N VAL A 83 4.56 7.67 9.49
CA VAL A 83 4.95 7.62 8.07
C VAL A 83 5.33 6.19 7.70
N TRP A 84 6.16 5.53 8.51
CA TRP A 84 6.48 4.11 8.29
C TRP A 84 5.25 3.21 8.44
N ALA A 85 4.35 3.52 9.36
CA ALA A 85 3.09 2.79 9.53
C ALA A 85 2.19 2.91 8.29
N LYS A 86 2.06 4.12 7.70
CA LYS A 86 1.35 4.33 6.43
C LYS A 86 2.02 3.59 5.27
N LEU A 87 3.36 3.51 5.27
CA LEU A 87 4.10 2.75 4.26
C LEU A 87 3.77 1.27 4.32
N LYS A 88 3.78 0.71 5.53
CA LYS A 88 3.39 -0.69 5.75
C LYS A 88 1.93 -0.95 5.37
N ALA A 89 1.03 0.01 5.60
CA ALA A 89 -0.35 -0.05 5.11
C ALA A 89 -0.41 -0.18 3.57
N LEU A 90 0.40 0.60 2.86
CA LEU A 90 0.49 0.58 1.40
C LEU A 90 1.07 -0.75 0.88
N THR A 91 2.15 -1.26 1.49
CA THR A 91 2.67 -2.60 1.17
C THR A 91 1.63 -3.70 1.43
N LEU A 92 0.85 -3.58 2.51
CA LEU A 92 -0.27 -4.48 2.80
C LEU A 92 -1.35 -4.40 1.71
N GLY A 93 -1.64 -3.19 1.20
CA GLY A 93 -2.52 -2.95 0.06
C GLY A 93 -2.05 -3.64 -1.21
N MET A 94 -0.75 -3.54 -1.54
CA MET A 94 -0.16 -4.24 -2.69
C MET A 94 -0.28 -5.75 -2.56
N LYS A 95 0.02 -6.32 -1.38
CA LYS A 95 -0.15 -7.75 -1.12
C LYS A 95 -1.60 -8.19 -1.23
N LEU A 96 -2.54 -7.36 -0.76
CA LEU A 96 -3.96 -7.61 -0.90
C LEU A 96 -4.37 -7.59 -2.38
N ALA A 97 -3.91 -6.61 -3.15
CA ALA A 97 -4.16 -6.49 -4.59
C ALA A 97 -3.69 -7.74 -5.37
N LEU A 98 -2.51 -8.27 -5.02
CA LEU A 98 -2.00 -9.51 -5.62
C LEU A 98 -2.85 -10.74 -5.34
N ARG A 99 -3.59 -10.75 -4.22
CA ARG A 99 -4.52 -11.83 -3.84
C ARG A 99 -5.89 -11.71 -4.50
N LEU A 100 -6.22 -10.52 -5.03
CA LEU A 100 -7.48 -10.22 -5.70
C LEU A 100 -7.41 -10.43 -7.23
N LYS A 101 -6.34 -11.07 -7.72
CA LYS A 101 -6.17 -11.47 -9.11
C LYS A 101 -7.19 -12.51 -9.57
#